data_AF-A0A950VVQ2-F1
#
_entry.id   AF-A0A950VVQ2-F1
#
_cell.length_a   1.000
_cell.length_b   1.000
_cell.length_c   1.000
_cell.angle_alpha   90.00
_cell.angle_beta   90.00
_cell.angle_gamma   90.00
#
_symmetry.space_group_name_H-M   'P 1'
#
loop_
_entity.id
_entity.type
_entity.pdbx_description
1 polymer ?
#
loop_
_entity_poly.entity_id
_entity_poly.type
_entity_poly.pdbx_seq_one_letter_code
_entity_poly.pdbx_strand_id
1 'polypeptide(L)' 'MTTTATTRAGAIAARVDALDWQTLTDQLDEHGFATTSRVFPGAECRELAGLFDGDGFRSTIDMARHRF' A
#
# COMPACT_ATOMS: atom_id res chain seq x y z
N MET A 1 -5.14 18.03 11.50
CA MET A 1 -4.96 16.55 11.45
C MET A 1 -4.23 16.05 10.19
N THR A 2 -3.77 16.91 9.27
CA THR A 2 -3.18 16.48 7.99
C THR A 2 -1.69 16.12 8.07
N THR A 3 -0.95 16.66 9.04
CA THR A 3 0.52 16.52 9.12
C THR A 3 1.00 15.09 9.42
N THR A 4 0.30 14.34 10.27
CA THR A 4 0.72 12.99 10.69
C THR A 4 0.63 11.96 9.56
N ALA A 5 -0.37 12.06 8.70
CA ALA A 5 -0.57 11.14 7.58
C ALA A 5 0.54 11.29 6.52
N THR A 6 0.96 12.52 6.22
CA THR A 6 2.06 12.80 5.29
C THR A 6 3.39 12.23 5.78
N THR A 7 3.70 12.34 7.08
CA THR A 7 4.93 11.76 7.65
C THR A 7 4.94 10.23 7.55
N ARG A 8 3.82 9.56 7.82
CA ARG A 8 3.72 8.10 7.70
C ARG A 8 3.88 7.64 6.25
N ALA A 9 3.24 8.33 5.30
CA ALA A 9 3.39 8.03 3.88
C ALA A 9 4.87 8.14 3.43
N GLY A 10 5.58 9.18 3.88
CA GLY A 10 7.02 9.34 3.61
C GLY A 10 7.88 8.21 4.21
N ALA A 11 7.58 7.76 5.43
CA ALA A 11 8.29 6.65 6.06
C ALA A 11 8.05 5.31 5.33
N ILE A 12 6.85 5.09 4.79
CA ILE A 12 6.54 3.89 4.00
C ILE A 12 7.29 3.93 2.66
N ALA A 13 7.30 5.08 1.97
CA ALA A 13 8.04 5.25 0.72
C ALA A 13 9.52 4.88 0.89
N ALA A 14 10.17 5.39 1.95
CA ALA A 14 11.57 5.05 2.24
C ALA A 14 11.81 3.54 2.46
N ARG A 15 10.86 2.81 3.05
CA ARG A 15 10.97 1.34 3.24
C ARG A 15 10.82 0.59 1.91
N VAL A 16 9.99 1.09 1.01
CA VAL A 16 9.80 0.54 -0.34
C VAL A 16 11.03 0.81 -1.20
N ASP A 17 11.59 2.02 -1.13
CA ASP A 17 12.81 2.39 -1.85
C ASP A 17 14.03 1.55 -1.41
N ALA A 18 14.04 1.10 -0.15
CA ALA A 18 15.11 0.27 0.42
C ALA A 18 15.02 -1.23 0.05
N LEU A 19 14.00 -1.66 -0.70
CA LEU A 19 13.90 -3.04 -1.16
C LEU A 19 15.00 -3.35 -2.19
N ASP A 20 15.42 -4.62 -2.26
CA ASP A 20 16.31 -5.08 -3.32
C ASP A 20 15.52 -5.25 -4.63
N TRP A 21 15.36 -4.13 -5.34
CA TRP A 21 14.59 -4.06 -6.56
C TRP A 21 15.15 -4.93 -7.68
N GLN A 22 16.47 -5.12 -7.74
CA GLN A 22 17.07 -5.98 -8.75
C GLN A 22 16.59 -7.42 -8.57
N THR A 23 16.71 -7.95 -7.34
CA THR A 23 16.26 -9.31 -7.02
C THR A 23 14.76 -9.47 -7.22
N LEU A 24 13.95 -8.46 -6.91
CA LEU A 24 12.49 -8.51 -7.13
C LEU A 24 12.12 -8.53 -8.61
N THR A 25 12.81 -7.75 -9.44
CA THR A 25 12.61 -7.77 -10.89
C THR A 25 13.01 -9.12 -11.47
N ASP A 26 14.16 -9.67 -11.07
CA ASP A 26 14.60 -10.99 -11.53
C ASP A 26 13.59 -12.10 -11.17
N GLN A 27 13.02 -12.07 -9.95
CA GLN A 27 11.95 -12.98 -9.55
C GLN A 27 10.69 -12.83 -10.42
N LEU A 28 10.30 -11.59 -10.71
CA LEU A 28 9.13 -11.29 -11.53
C LEU A 28 9.33 -11.81 -12.96
N ASP A 29 10.51 -11.62 -13.53
CA ASP A 29 10.86 -12.08 -14.87
C ASP A 29 10.89 -13.62 -14.95
N GLU A 30 11.42 -14.29 -13.93
CA GLU A 30 11.54 -15.75 -13.89
C GLU A 30 10.21 -16.46 -13.55
N HIS A 31 9.50 -15.97 -12.55
CA HIS A 31 8.35 -16.66 -11.95
C HIS A 31 7.00 -16.02 -12.26
N GLY A 32 6.99 -14.81 -12.84
CA GLY A 32 5.77 -14.01 -13.03
C GLY A 32 5.25 -13.35 -11.74
N PHE A 33 5.97 -13.47 -10.61
CA PHE A 33 5.68 -12.77 -9.36
C PHE A 33 6.95 -12.57 -8.53
N ALA A 34 6.92 -11.65 -7.57
CA ALA A 34 8.02 -11.43 -6.63
C ALA A 34 7.50 -11.30 -5.20
N THR A 35 8.28 -11.79 -4.24
CA THR A 35 7.97 -11.62 -2.81
C THR A 35 8.90 -10.60 -2.20
N THR A 36 8.33 -9.48 -1.74
CA THR A 36 9.08 -8.43 -1.06
C THR A 36 9.52 -8.87 0.33
N SER A 37 10.63 -8.30 0.81
CA SER A 37 10.90 -8.27 2.25
C SER A 37 9.86 -7.40 2.95
N ARG A 38 9.76 -7.54 4.28
CA ARG A 38 8.67 -6.94 5.06
C ARG A 38 8.68 -5.41 4.98
N VAL A 39 7.69 -4.84 4.27
CA VAL A 39 7.44 -3.38 4.24
C VAL A 39 6.78 -2.87 5.53
N PHE A 40 5.89 -3.68 6.10
CA PHE A 40 5.13 -3.33 7.32
C PHE A 40 5.38 -4.32 8.47
N PRO A 41 5.70 -3.82 9.68
CA PRO A 41 5.57 -4.59 10.90
C PRO A 41 4.14 -5.11 11.07
N GLY A 42 3.96 -6.26 11.71
CA GLY A 42 2.63 -6.87 11.89
C GLY A 42 1.63 -5.99 12.64
N ALA A 43 2.09 -5.12 13.53
CA ALA A 43 1.23 -4.14 14.19
C ALA A 43 0.69 -3.08 13.22
N GLU A 44 1.55 -2.55 12.32
CA GLU A 44 1.12 -1.59 11.30
C GLU A 44 0.18 -2.25 10.28
N CYS A 45 0.36 -3.55 9.97
CA CYS A 45 -0.59 -4.30 9.14
C CYS A 45 -1.98 -4.36 9.78
N ARG A 46 -2.07 -4.61 11.10
CA ARG A 46 -3.36 -4.65 11.81
C ARG A 46 -4.03 -3.29 11.85
N GLU A 47 -3.26 -2.23 12.08
CA GLU A 47 -3.78 -0.86 12.06
C GLU A 47 -4.32 -0.50 10.67
N LEU A 48 -3.59 -0.85 9.60
CA LEU A 48 -4.03 -0.64 8.22
C LEU A 48 -5.31 -1.43 7.92
N ALA A 49 -5.38 -2.69 8.34
CA ALA A 49 -6.57 -3.53 8.17
C ALA A 49 -7.79 -2.94 8.90
N GLY A 50 -7.60 -2.40 10.12
CA GLY A 50 -8.68 -1.76 10.88
C GLY A 50 -9.26 -0.51 10.22
N LEU A 51 -8.58 0.10 9.24
CA LEU A 51 -9.15 1.20 8.47
C LEU A 51 -10.37 0.75 7.63
N PHE A 52 -10.46 -0.52 7.26
CA PHE A 52 -11.60 -1.08 6.52
C PHE A 52 -12.87 -1.26 7.36
N ASP A 53 -12.75 -1.22 8.69
CA ASP A 53 -13.90 -1.32 9.59
C ASP A 53 -14.70 0.01 9.64
N GLY A 54 -14.11 1.12 9.19
CA GLY A 54 -14.78 2.41 9.06
C GLY A 54 -15.42 2.64 7.68
N ASP A 55 -16.18 3.74 7.56
CA ASP A 55 -16.86 4.10 6.31
C ASP A 55 -15.96 4.82 5.28
N GLY A 56 -14.69 5.04 5.60
CA GLY A 56 -13.75 5.83 4.78
C GLY A 56 -13.48 5.26 3.38
N PHE A 57 -13.74 3.95 3.16
CA PHE A 57 -13.53 3.27 1.88
C PHE A 57 -14.84 2.81 1.23
N ARG A 58 -15.99 3.21 1.77
CA ARG A 58 -17.32 2.82 1.27
C ARG A 58 -17.97 3.90 0.41
N SER A 59 -17.17 4.72 -0.25
CA SER A 59 -17.68 5.70 -1.20
C SER A 59 -18.22 4.99 -2.44
N THR A 60 -19.53 5.07 -2.66
CA THR A 60 -20.15 4.62 -3.91
C THR A 60 -19.92 5.68 -4.98
N ILE A 61 -19.13 5.35 -6.00
CA ILE A 61 -19.06 6.16 -7.22
C ILE A 61 -20.31 5.86 -8.04
N ASP A 62 -21.13 6.87 -8.25
CA ASP A 62 -22.26 6.81 -9.18
C ASP A 62 -21.73 6.91 -10.62
N MET A 63 -21.48 5.75 -11.23
CA MET A 63 -20.93 5.65 -12.58
C MET A 63 -21.79 6.37 -13.64
N ALA A 64 -23.10 6.50 -13.42
CA ALA A 64 -24.00 7.22 -14.33
C ALA A 64 -23.66 8.72 -14.41
N ARG A 65 -23.09 9.30 -13.33
CA ARG A 65 -22.57 10.68 -13.35
C ARG A 65 -21.33 10.83 -14.23
N HIS A 66 -20.58 9.75 -14.43
CA HIS A 66 -19.36 9.72 -15.24
C HIS A 66 -19.63 9.31 -16.70
N ARG A 67 -20.90 9.12 -17.09
CA ARG A 67 -21.33 8.73 -18.45
C ARG A 67 -20.75 7.38 -18.90
N PHE A 68 -20.69 6.41 -17.98
CA PHE A 68 -20.42 5.00 -18.24
C PHE A 68 -21.65 4.15 -17.95
#